data_AF-A0A1E4MID8-F1
#
_entry.id   AF-A0A1E4MID8-F1
#
_cell.length_a   1.000
_cell.length_b   1.000
_cell.length_c   1.000
_cell.angle_alpha   90.00
_cell.angle_beta   90.00
_cell.angle_gamma   90.00
#
_symmetry.space_group_name_H-M   'P 1'
#
loop_
_entity.id
_entity.type
_entity.pdbx_description
1 polymer ?
#
loop_
_entity_poly.entity_id
_entity_poly.type
_entity_poly.pdbx_seq_one_letter_code
_entity_poly.pdbx_strand_id
1 'polypeptide(L)'
;MRATTAPDGIGAIAAAYRPLLARLDAILCGARRAACGVSSQPAALVPAKANGRPKLTGALDRASTAAQILLLEYAEGKPLPQVGWGGASAADIGRLSAFHALEFRLLARPRHVASANFAGLAPIVREGLTGEARVTTISGHDTNVANLGGLLDVHWQVPGLAANDPSPGGALVLERLRAADGALFVRVRYRSQSLSQIRSAAPLTAGSPPSASILPIAGCEAREIKGLCPLDEFLKRIEAR
;
A
#
# COMPACT_ATOMS: atom_id res chain seq x y z
N MET A 1 -4.03 -10.95 23.89
CA MET A 1 -2.70 -10.31 23.79
C MET A 1 -2.88 -8.80 23.76
N ARG A 2 -2.43 -8.08 24.79
CA ARG A 2 -2.31 -6.61 24.71
C ARG A 2 -1.08 -6.33 23.86
N ALA A 3 -1.26 -5.77 22.67
CA ALA A 3 -0.16 -5.27 21.87
C ALA A 3 0.52 -4.16 22.69
N THR A 4 1.72 -4.44 23.20
CA THR A 4 2.58 -3.46 23.84
C THR A 4 3.08 -2.50 22.78
N THR A 5 2.35 -1.40 22.58
CA THR A 5 2.93 -0.22 21.94
C THR A 5 4.01 0.32 22.88
N ALA A 6 5.21 0.54 22.35
CA ALA A 6 6.31 1.24 23.02
C ALA A 6 5.83 2.52 23.74
N PRO A 7 6.56 3.02 24.75
CA PRO A 7 6.09 4.07 25.68
C PRO A 7 5.51 5.35 25.06
N ASP A 8 5.72 5.60 23.76
CA ASP A 8 5.24 6.80 23.09
C ASP A 8 4.09 6.57 22.07
N GLY A 9 3.70 5.31 21.80
CA GLY A 9 2.49 4.92 21.04
C GLY A 9 2.22 5.66 19.71
N ILE A 10 0.94 5.94 19.44
CA ILE A 10 0.50 6.76 18.28
C ILE A 10 0.92 8.22 18.42
N GLY A 11 1.12 8.70 19.66
CA GLY A 11 1.56 10.06 19.94
C GLY A 11 2.93 10.37 19.34
N ALA A 12 3.93 9.50 19.53
CA ALA A 12 5.24 9.64 18.90
C ALA A 12 5.18 9.56 17.38
N ILE A 13 4.35 8.66 16.84
CA ILE A 13 4.15 8.57 15.39
C ILE A 13 3.60 9.91 14.87
N ALA A 14 2.56 10.46 15.50
CA ALA A 14 2.02 11.76 15.12
C ALA A 14 3.05 12.89 15.27
N ALA A 15 3.87 12.86 16.33
CA ALA A 15 4.94 13.82 16.56
C ALA A 15 6.01 13.79 15.46
N ALA A 16 6.38 12.60 14.97
CA ALA A 16 7.33 12.41 13.87
C ALA A 16 6.78 12.91 12.52
N TYR A 17 5.46 12.85 12.33
CA TYR A 17 4.78 13.32 11.11
C TYR A 17 4.41 14.82 11.14
N ARG A 18 4.70 15.55 12.22
CA ARG A 18 4.37 16.99 12.34
C ARG A 18 4.83 17.85 11.16
N PRO A 19 6.05 17.73 10.61
CA PRO A 19 6.45 18.52 9.45
C PRO A 19 5.57 18.26 8.22
N LEU A 20 5.19 17.01 8.00
CA LEU A 20 4.33 16.62 6.89
C LEU A 20 2.87 17.06 7.11
N LEU A 21 2.38 17.01 8.36
CA LEU A 21 1.06 17.53 8.74
C LEU A 21 0.98 19.05 8.53
N ALA A 22 2.03 19.79 8.91
CA ALA A 22 2.11 21.23 8.67
C ALA A 22 2.10 21.56 7.17
N ARG A 23 2.78 20.75 6.34
CA ARG A 23 2.73 20.92 4.87
C ARG A 23 1.33 20.63 4.32
N LEU A 24 0.64 19.60 4.83
CA LEU A 24 -0.72 19.30 4.42
C LEU A 24 -1.68 20.43 4.80
N ASP A 25 -1.65 20.91 6.03
CA ASP A 25 -2.48 22.04 6.48
C ASP A 25 -2.21 23.31 5.66
N ALA A 26 -0.95 23.51 5.24
CA ALA A 26 -0.60 24.61 4.35
C ALA A 26 -1.28 24.53 2.98
N ILE A 27 -1.46 23.32 2.44
CA ILE A 27 -2.17 23.04 1.19
C ILE A 27 -3.68 23.21 1.39
N LEU A 28 -4.23 22.60 2.45
CA LEU A 28 -5.68 22.57 2.69
C LEU A 28 -6.25 23.93 3.06
N CYS A 29 -5.50 24.75 3.80
CA CYS A 29 -6.04 25.93 4.48
C CYS A 29 -5.49 27.26 3.97
N GLY A 30 -4.43 27.25 3.15
CA GLY A 30 -3.82 28.48 2.62
C GLY A 30 -3.43 29.44 3.74
N ALA A 31 -4.02 30.64 3.76
CA ALA A 31 -3.79 31.66 4.80
C ALA A 31 -4.56 31.41 6.11
N ARG A 32 -5.56 30.52 6.14
CA ARG A 32 -6.44 30.29 7.30
C ARG A 32 -5.92 29.23 8.29
N ARG A 33 -4.62 28.95 8.31
CA ARG A 33 -4.01 27.84 9.10
C ARG A 33 -4.24 27.92 10.61
N ALA A 34 -4.52 29.11 11.15
CA ALA A 34 -4.82 29.27 12.57
C ALA A 34 -6.19 28.67 12.98
N ALA A 35 -7.13 28.53 12.03
CA ALA A 35 -8.50 28.06 12.28
C ALA A 35 -8.91 26.86 11.41
N CYS A 36 -7.99 26.34 10.60
CA CYS A 36 -8.23 25.24 9.66
C CYS A 36 -7.00 24.32 9.67
N GLY A 37 -7.25 23.02 9.59
CA GLY A 37 -6.20 22.00 9.49
C GLY A 37 -6.62 20.71 10.16
N VAL A 38 -5.84 19.66 9.93
CA VAL A 38 -6.02 18.36 10.56
C VAL A 38 -5.03 18.15 11.71
N SER A 39 -3.94 18.91 11.77
CA SER A 39 -2.82 18.69 12.70
C SER A 39 -3.17 18.85 14.18
N SER A 40 -4.20 19.64 14.51
CA SER A 40 -4.63 19.88 15.91
C SER A 40 -5.43 18.73 16.52
N GLN A 41 -5.85 17.75 15.71
CA GLN A 41 -6.69 16.66 16.20
C GLN A 41 -5.85 15.53 16.80
N PRO A 42 -6.12 15.11 18.05
CA PRO A 42 -5.38 14.02 18.68
C PRO A 42 -5.46 12.74 17.86
N ALA A 43 -4.31 12.21 17.47
CA ALA A 43 -4.24 10.93 16.78
C ALA A 43 -4.38 9.77 17.76
N ALA A 44 -5.19 8.76 17.43
CA ALA A 44 -5.36 7.58 18.25
C ALA A 44 -5.55 6.32 17.41
N LEU A 45 -5.16 5.18 17.97
CA LEU A 45 -5.48 3.85 17.44
C LEU A 45 -6.59 3.28 18.33
N VAL A 46 -7.77 3.14 17.76
CA VAL A 46 -8.92 2.54 18.42
C VAL A 46 -8.89 1.04 18.19
N PRO A 47 -8.87 0.21 19.24
CA PRO A 47 -8.92 -1.24 19.10
C PRO A 47 -10.13 -1.71 18.31
N ALA A 48 -9.99 -2.85 17.64
CA ALA A 48 -11.10 -3.51 16.98
C ALA A 48 -12.23 -3.82 17.97
N LYS A 49 -13.48 -3.58 17.56
CA LYS A 49 -14.66 -4.19 18.19
C LYS A 49 -14.72 -5.67 17.79
N ALA A 50 -15.57 -6.47 18.45
CA ALA A 50 -15.83 -7.85 18.04
C ALA A 50 -16.18 -7.90 16.54
N ASN A 51 -15.51 -8.78 15.79
CA ASN A 51 -15.61 -8.92 14.32
C ASN A 51 -15.29 -7.65 13.50
N GLY A 52 -14.60 -6.67 14.10
CA GLY A 52 -14.20 -5.43 13.44
C GLY A 52 -12.70 -5.34 13.20
N ARG A 53 -12.29 -4.25 12.55
CA ARG A 53 -10.88 -3.87 12.37
C ARG A 53 -10.49 -2.73 13.32
N PRO A 54 -9.21 -2.62 13.72
CA PRO A 54 -8.72 -1.42 14.40
C PRO A 54 -8.94 -0.20 13.49
N LYS A 55 -9.04 0.98 14.11
CA LYS A 55 -9.23 2.25 13.40
C LYS A 55 -8.18 3.26 13.83
N LEU A 56 -7.66 4.00 12.86
CA LEU A 56 -6.91 5.23 13.12
C LEU A 56 -7.93 6.38 13.20
N THR A 57 -7.70 7.34 14.08
CA THR A 57 -8.54 8.55 14.19
C THR A 57 -7.69 9.80 14.34
N GLY A 58 -8.29 10.97 14.13
CA GLY A 58 -7.66 12.27 14.36
C GLY A 58 -6.75 12.69 13.21
N ALA A 59 -5.66 13.39 13.51
CA ALA A 59 -4.80 14.02 12.52
C ALA A 59 -4.30 13.05 11.44
N LEU A 60 -3.85 11.85 11.82
CA LEU A 60 -3.25 10.91 10.89
C LEU A 60 -4.27 10.25 9.95
N ASP A 61 -5.48 9.95 10.44
CA ASP A 61 -6.59 9.40 9.65
C ASP A 61 -7.07 10.40 8.59
N ARG A 62 -7.34 11.63 9.03
CA ARG A 62 -7.73 12.71 8.10
C ARG A 62 -6.62 13.07 7.12
N ALA A 63 -5.37 13.07 7.58
CA ALA A 63 -4.22 13.32 6.72
C ALA A 63 -4.04 12.24 5.66
N SER A 64 -4.26 10.97 6.00
CA SER A 64 -4.27 9.86 5.05
C SER A 64 -5.32 10.08 3.96
N THR A 65 -6.57 10.34 4.37
CA THR A 65 -7.68 10.60 3.44
C THR A 65 -7.39 11.80 2.54
N ALA A 66 -6.97 12.93 3.11
CA ALA A 66 -6.67 14.14 2.34
C ALA A 66 -5.49 13.95 1.38
N ALA A 67 -4.43 13.26 1.81
CA ALA A 67 -3.30 12.93 0.96
C ALA A 67 -3.73 12.08 -0.24
N GLN A 68 -4.59 11.09 -0.02
CA GLN A 68 -5.09 10.24 -1.09
C GLN A 68 -5.99 11.00 -2.07
N ILE A 69 -6.85 11.91 -1.57
CA ILE A 69 -7.64 12.79 -2.44
C ILE A 69 -6.74 13.66 -3.31
N LEU A 70 -5.71 14.31 -2.74
CA LEU A 70 -4.76 15.14 -3.50
C LEU A 70 -3.99 14.31 -4.55
N LEU A 71 -3.62 13.08 -4.22
CA LEU A 71 -2.99 12.15 -5.16
C LEU A 71 -3.92 11.83 -6.32
N LEU A 72 -5.19 11.51 -6.05
CA LEU A 72 -6.18 11.20 -7.08
C LEU A 72 -6.53 12.43 -7.93
N GLU A 73 -6.63 13.62 -7.35
CA GLU A 73 -6.79 14.88 -8.11
C GLU A 73 -5.66 15.09 -9.12
N TYR A 74 -4.42 14.83 -8.71
CA TYR A 74 -3.27 14.94 -9.58
C TYR A 74 -3.24 13.84 -10.65
N ALA A 75 -3.50 12.59 -10.26
CA ALA A 75 -3.54 11.45 -11.16
C ALA A 75 -4.64 11.56 -12.21
N GLU A 76 -5.78 12.18 -11.86
CA GLU A 76 -6.90 12.46 -12.76
C GLU A 76 -6.54 13.44 -13.89
N GLY A 77 -5.41 14.15 -13.80
CA GLY A 77 -5.04 15.13 -14.83
C GLY A 77 -5.67 16.51 -14.65
N LYS A 78 -6.28 16.80 -13.49
CA LYS A 78 -6.79 18.14 -13.18
C LYS A 78 -5.72 19.21 -13.43
N PRO A 79 -6.06 20.41 -13.96
CA PRO A 79 -5.12 21.51 -14.07
C PRO A 79 -4.44 21.78 -12.72
N LEU A 80 -3.13 22.07 -12.70
CA LEU A 80 -2.39 22.27 -11.44
C LEU A 80 -3.03 23.31 -10.49
N PRO A 81 -3.61 24.44 -10.96
CA PRO A 81 -4.34 25.36 -10.09
C PRO A 81 -5.58 24.77 -9.40
N GLN A 82 -6.09 23.62 -9.85
CA GLN A 82 -7.22 22.91 -9.24
C GLN A 82 -6.79 21.78 -8.31
N VAL A 83 -5.54 21.29 -8.40
CA VAL A 83 -5.02 20.24 -7.51
C VAL A 83 -4.66 20.86 -6.17
N GLY A 84 -5.37 20.47 -5.10
CA GLY A 84 -5.24 21.11 -3.79
C GLY A 84 -5.37 22.63 -3.86
N TRP A 85 -6.29 23.13 -4.70
CA TRP A 85 -6.49 24.55 -4.97
C TRP A 85 -5.22 25.30 -5.43
N GLY A 86 -4.30 24.60 -6.10
CA GLY A 86 -3.02 25.15 -6.56
C GLY A 86 -1.91 25.13 -5.51
N GLY A 87 -2.18 24.65 -4.30
CA GLY A 87 -1.21 24.59 -3.21
C GLY A 87 -0.29 23.37 -3.25
N ALA A 88 -0.66 22.31 -3.99
CA ALA A 88 0.02 21.02 -4.01
C ALA A 88 0.88 20.84 -5.27
N SER A 89 2.18 20.63 -5.09
CA SER A 89 3.08 20.20 -6.17
C SER A 89 3.10 18.66 -6.28
N ALA A 90 3.58 18.14 -7.42
CA ALA A 90 3.81 16.70 -7.58
C ALA A 90 4.73 16.11 -6.49
N ALA A 91 5.73 16.88 -6.05
CA ALA A 91 6.62 16.47 -4.96
C ALA A 91 5.90 16.46 -3.60
N ASP A 92 4.94 17.35 -3.36
CA ASP A 92 4.12 17.30 -2.15
C ASP A 92 3.25 16.07 -2.14
N ILE A 93 2.56 15.77 -3.24
CA ILE A 93 1.73 14.57 -3.38
C ILE A 93 2.55 13.32 -3.09
N GLY A 94 3.73 13.21 -3.69
CA GLY A 94 4.65 12.11 -3.44
C GLY A 94 5.05 11.98 -1.97
N ARG A 95 5.37 13.07 -1.29
CA ARG A 95 5.69 13.05 0.15
C ARG A 95 4.47 12.72 1.02
N LEU A 96 3.31 13.28 0.70
CA LEU A 96 2.06 13.14 1.46
C LEU A 96 1.52 11.71 1.42
N SER A 97 1.82 10.93 0.37
CA SER A 97 1.50 9.50 0.30
C SER A 97 2.02 8.69 1.51
N ALA A 98 3.01 9.22 2.25
CA ALA A 98 3.48 8.62 3.49
C ALA A 98 2.40 8.51 4.59
N PHE A 99 1.34 9.33 4.55
CA PHE A 99 0.19 9.17 5.45
C PHE A 99 -0.65 7.94 5.13
N HIS A 100 -0.87 7.67 3.85
CA HIS A 100 -1.62 6.50 3.38
C HIS A 100 -0.84 5.21 3.60
N ALA A 101 0.46 5.21 3.29
CA ALA A 101 1.36 4.12 3.64
C ALA A 101 1.40 3.85 5.16
N LEU A 102 1.39 4.91 5.99
CA LEU A 102 1.34 4.79 7.44
C LEU A 102 0.04 4.14 7.91
N GLU A 103 -1.10 4.57 7.37
CA GLU A 103 -2.40 3.97 7.71
C GLU A 103 -2.39 2.46 7.41
N PHE A 104 -1.95 2.05 6.22
CA PHE A 104 -1.86 0.61 5.91
C PHE A 104 -0.87 -0.14 6.78
N ARG A 105 0.27 0.47 7.12
CA ARG A 105 1.24 -0.12 8.06
C ARG A 105 0.60 -0.44 9.40
N LEU A 106 -0.35 0.37 9.85
CA LEU A 106 -1.03 0.20 11.14
C LEU A 106 -2.30 -0.67 11.05
N LEU A 107 -3.05 -0.59 9.95
CA LEU A 107 -4.42 -1.09 9.87
C LEU A 107 -4.67 -2.24 8.88
N ALA A 108 -3.73 -2.57 8.00
CA ALA A 108 -3.92 -3.65 7.01
C ALA A 108 -2.74 -4.62 6.96
N ARG A 109 -1.50 -4.10 6.99
CA ARG A 109 -0.29 -4.90 6.87
C ARG A 109 0.07 -5.75 8.09
N PRO A 110 -0.32 -5.44 9.35
CA PRO A 110 0.00 -6.32 10.47
C PRO A 110 -0.53 -7.74 10.23
N ARG A 111 0.33 -8.75 10.35
CA ARG A 111 0.05 -10.14 9.91
C ARG A 111 -1.30 -10.69 10.39
N HIS A 112 -1.67 -10.46 11.65
CA HIS A 112 -2.94 -10.93 12.21
C HIS A 112 -4.17 -10.25 11.60
N VAL A 113 -4.06 -8.99 11.20
CA VAL A 113 -5.13 -8.27 10.46
C VAL A 113 -5.16 -8.73 9.01
N ALA A 114 -3.98 -8.78 8.38
CA ALA A 114 -3.80 -9.21 7.00
C ALA A 114 -4.36 -10.61 6.75
N SER A 115 -4.03 -11.58 7.60
CA SER A 115 -4.50 -12.97 7.49
C SER A 115 -6.03 -13.05 7.57
N ALA A 116 -6.63 -12.43 8.59
CA ALA A 116 -8.09 -12.42 8.75
C ALA A 116 -8.81 -11.77 7.55
N ASN A 117 -8.31 -10.63 7.06
CA ASN A 117 -8.92 -9.92 5.94
C ASN A 117 -8.69 -10.61 4.58
N PHE A 118 -7.58 -11.33 4.43
CA PHE A 118 -7.22 -12.01 3.19
C PHE A 118 -7.86 -13.41 3.07
N ALA A 119 -8.39 -13.96 4.17
CA ALA A 119 -8.96 -15.31 4.22
C ALA A 119 -10.02 -15.59 3.11
N GLY A 120 -10.80 -14.58 2.72
CA GLY A 120 -11.78 -14.71 1.62
C GLY A 120 -11.16 -14.75 0.21
N LEU A 121 -9.96 -14.16 0.03
CA LEU A 121 -9.22 -14.18 -1.24
C LEU A 121 -8.25 -15.35 -1.36
N ALA A 122 -7.81 -15.94 -0.25
CA ALA A 122 -6.84 -17.04 -0.26
C ALA A 122 -7.27 -18.24 -1.13
N PRO A 123 -8.54 -18.71 -1.12
CA PRO A 123 -8.98 -19.77 -2.04
C PRO A 123 -8.88 -19.39 -3.52
N ILE A 124 -9.22 -18.15 -3.87
CA ILE A 124 -9.16 -17.65 -5.26
C ILE A 124 -7.71 -17.56 -5.72
N VAL A 125 -6.80 -17.08 -4.86
CA VAL A 125 -5.37 -17.03 -5.18
C VAL A 125 -4.77 -18.42 -5.30
N ARG A 126 -5.15 -19.36 -4.43
CA ARG A 126 -4.74 -20.76 -4.59
C ARG A 126 -5.18 -21.29 -5.94
N GLU A 127 -6.46 -21.15 -6.30
CA GLU A 127 -6.98 -21.63 -7.58
C GLU A 127 -6.24 -20.99 -8.77
N GLY A 128 -5.97 -19.68 -8.74
CA GLY A 128 -5.18 -19.02 -9.77
C GLY A 128 -3.73 -19.53 -9.88
N LEU A 129 -3.16 -20.05 -8.80
CA LEU A 129 -1.82 -20.62 -8.78
C LEU A 129 -1.79 -22.12 -9.08
N THR A 130 -2.84 -22.88 -8.78
CA THR A 130 -2.85 -24.35 -8.94
C THR A 130 -3.63 -24.80 -10.15
N GLY A 131 -4.66 -24.06 -10.56
CA GLY A 131 -5.58 -24.42 -11.63
C GLY A 131 -5.01 -24.32 -13.04
N GLU A 132 -5.93 -24.51 -14.00
CA GLU A 132 -5.64 -24.52 -15.44
C GLU A 132 -5.61 -23.13 -16.07
N ALA A 133 -6.28 -22.15 -15.44
CA ALA A 133 -6.32 -20.78 -15.91
C ALA A 133 -4.90 -20.22 -16.05
N ARG A 134 -4.59 -19.67 -17.23
CA ARG A 134 -3.27 -19.08 -17.51
C ARG A 134 -3.10 -17.71 -16.85
N VAL A 135 -4.21 -16.99 -16.66
CA VAL A 135 -4.26 -15.68 -16.01
C VAL A 135 -5.54 -15.61 -15.18
N THR A 136 -5.38 -15.21 -13.91
CA THR A 136 -6.49 -14.87 -13.01
C THR A 136 -6.32 -13.42 -12.59
N THR A 137 -7.34 -12.60 -12.84
CA THR A 137 -7.34 -11.18 -12.47
C THR A 137 -8.35 -10.97 -11.35
N ILE A 138 -7.91 -10.36 -10.24
CA ILE A 138 -8.76 -9.98 -9.12
C ILE A 138 -8.78 -8.45 -9.06
N SER A 139 -9.92 -7.85 -9.40
CA SER A 139 -10.13 -6.41 -9.21
C SER A 139 -10.63 -6.17 -7.79
N GLY A 140 -9.83 -5.47 -7.00
CA GLY A 140 -10.11 -5.20 -5.58
C GLY A 140 -9.65 -3.82 -5.17
N HIS A 141 -9.38 -3.66 -3.88
CA HIS A 141 -8.98 -2.39 -3.29
C HIS A 141 -7.50 -2.41 -2.89
N ASP A 142 -6.92 -1.22 -2.72
CA ASP A 142 -5.62 -0.99 -2.09
C ASP A 142 -5.43 -1.78 -0.78
N THR A 143 -6.49 -1.90 0.02
CA THR A 143 -6.52 -2.66 1.26
C THR A 143 -6.26 -4.15 1.01
N ASN A 144 -6.77 -4.73 -0.08
CA ASN A 144 -6.48 -6.13 -0.44
C ASN A 144 -5.00 -6.32 -0.80
N VAL A 145 -4.44 -5.38 -1.55
CA VAL A 145 -3.00 -5.34 -1.90
C VAL A 145 -2.15 -5.20 -0.64
N ALA A 146 -2.51 -4.30 0.27
CA ALA A 146 -1.82 -4.08 1.54
C ALA A 146 -1.91 -5.31 2.47
N ASN A 147 -3.07 -5.97 2.55
CA ASN A 147 -3.23 -7.21 3.31
C ASN A 147 -2.30 -8.31 2.76
N LEU A 148 -2.34 -8.59 1.45
CA LEU A 148 -1.44 -9.59 0.87
C LEU A 148 0.04 -9.21 1.05
N GLY A 149 0.35 -7.92 0.87
CA GLY A 149 1.68 -7.36 1.08
C GLY A 149 2.20 -7.56 2.51
N GLY A 150 1.34 -7.37 3.51
CA GLY A 150 1.66 -7.62 4.92
C GLY A 150 1.70 -9.11 5.28
N LEU A 151 0.84 -9.94 4.69
CA LEU A 151 0.80 -11.38 4.92
C LEU A 151 2.09 -12.07 4.46
N LEU A 152 2.59 -11.64 3.30
CA LEU A 152 3.86 -12.11 2.72
C LEU A 152 5.09 -11.33 3.22
N ASP A 153 4.88 -10.26 3.99
CA ASP A 153 5.91 -9.31 4.40
C ASP A 153 6.79 -8.80 3.25
N VAL A 154 6.14 -8.47 2.12
CA VAL A 154 6.80 -7.97 0.91
C VAL A 154 6.74 -6.44 0.85
N HIS A 155 7.84 -5.82 0.43
CA HIS A 155 7.96 -4.36 0.40
C HIS A 155 8.24 -3.85 -1.01
N TRP A 156 7.55 -2.77 -1.39
CA TRP A 156 7.71 -2.14 -2.69
C TRP A 156 7.83 -0.62 -2.54
N GLN A 157 8.33 0.03 -3.59
CA GLN A 157 8.30 1.47 -3.73
C GLN A 157 8.09 1.83 -5.20
N VAL A 158 7.01 2.56 -5.49
CA VAL A 158 6.80 3.16 -6.81
C VAL A 158 7.58 4.48 -6.85
N PRO A 159 8.35 4.78 -7.91
CA PRO A 159 9.05 6.04 -8.02
C PRO A 159 8.12 7.23 -7.84
N GLY A 160 8.46 8.10 -6.88
CA GLY A 160 7.67 9.28 -6.54
C GLY A 160 6.58 9.06 -5.48
N LEU A 161 6.40 7.84 -4.96
CA LEU A 161 5.51 7.54 -3.83
C LEU A 161 6.30 7.03 -2.61
N ALA A 162 5.66 7.10 -1.44
CA ALA A 162 6.17 6.51 -0.23
C ALA A 162 6.26 4.98 -0.36
N ALA A 163 7.23 4.39 0.34
CA ALA A 163 7.38 2.94 0.39
C ALA A 163 6.10 2.29 0.95
N ASN A 164 5.70 1.17 0.36
CA ASN A 164 4.52 0.37 0.70
C ASN A 164 3.17 1.06 0.49
N ASP A 165 3.11 2.21 -0.17
CA ASP A 165 1.85 2.82 -0.58
C ASP A 165 1.28 2.07 -1.81
N PRO A 166 0.05 1.53 -1.75
CA PRO A 166 -0.61 1.00 -2.95
C PRO A 166 -0.97 2.13 -3.91
N SER A 167 -0.35 2.14 -5.10
CA SER A 167 -0.65 3.12 -6.15
C SER A 167 -1.97 2.79 -6.86
N PRO A 168 -2.72 3.79 -7.39
CA PRO A 168 -3.84 3.54 -8.28
C PRO A 168 -3.43 2.68 -9.49
N GLY A 169 -4.20 1.62 -9.76
CA GLY A 169 -3.90 0.64 -10.80
C GLY A 169 -2.66 -0.24 -10.53
N GLY A 170 -2.05 -0.11 -9.35
CA GLY A 170 -0.94 -0.94 -8.89
C GLY A 170 -1.42 -2.33 -8.46
N ALA A 171 -0.62 -3.35 -8.73
CA ALA A 171 -0.97 -4.74 -8.45
C ALA A 171 0.22 -5.54 -7.94
N LEU A 172 -0.06 -6.44 -6.98
CA LEU A 172 0.80 -7.59 -6.72
C LEU A 172 0.53 -8.65 -7.79
N VAL A 173 1.56 -9.01 -8.55
CA VAL A 173 1.51 -10.04 -9.58
C VAL A 173 2.19 -11.29 -9.03
N LEU A 174 1.44 -12.40 -9.00
CA LEU A 174 1.92 -13.70 -8.56
C LEU A 174 2.15 -14.58 -9.80
N GLU A 175 3.39 -14.97 -10.04
CA GLU A 175 3.78 -15.75 -11.22
C GLU A 175 4.08 -17.18 -10.79
N ARG A 176 3.29 -18.16 -11.27
CA ARG A 176 3.66 -19.59 -11.17
C ARG A 176 4.75 -19.90 -12.19
N LEU A 177 5.87 -20.43 -11.72
CA LEU A 177 7.02 -20.83 -12.51
C LEU A 177 7.21 -22.34 -12.38
N ARG A 178 7.60 -23.00 -13.48
CA ARG A 178 7.96 -24.42 -13.51
C ARG A 178 9.42 -24.56 -13.93
N ALA A 179 10.22 -25.22 -13.10
CA ALA A 179 11.61 -25.56 -13.44
C ALA A 179 11.65 -26.78 -14.38
N ALA A 180 12.82 -27.04 -14.99
CA ALA A 180 13.02 -28.15 -15.92
C ALA A 180 12.77 -29.53 -15.28
N ASP A 181 13.05 -29.66 -13.98
CA ASP A 181 12.78 -30.85 -13.16
C ASP A 181 11.30 -30.98 -12.73
N GLY A 182 10.42 -30.08 -13.19
CA GLY A 182 9.00 -30.08 -12.89
C GLY A 182 8.61 -29.34 -11.61
N ALA A 183 9.56 -28.92 -10.76
CA ALA A 183 9.28 -28.22 -9.52
C ALA A 183 8.58 -26.87 -9.76
N LEU A 184 7.64 -26.54 -8.87
CA LEU A 184 6.80 -25.35 -8.97
C LEU A 184 7.20 -24.29 -7.95
N PHE A 185 7.22 -23.05 -8.43
CA PHE A 185 7.58 -21.87 -7.64
C PHE A 185 6.59 -20.74 -7.88
N VAL A 186 6.56 -19.79 -6.96
CA VAL A 186 5.87 -18.51 -7.07
C VAL A 186 6.90 -17.39 -7.00
N ARG A 187 6.80 -16.44 -7.92
CA ARG A 187 7.50 -15.16 -7.86
C ARG A 187 6.49 -14.03 -7.68
N VAL A 188 6.80 -13.09 -6.78
CA VAL A 188 5.95 -11.92 -6.52
C VAL A 188 6.57 -10.69 -7.15
N ARG A 189 5.76 -9.89 -7.81
CA ARG A 189 6.15 -8.57 -8.32
C ARG A 189 5.16 -7.52 -7.86
N TYR A 190 5.62 -6.30 -7.63
CA TYR A 190 4.74 -5.13 -7.61
C TYR A 190 4.85 -4.41 -8.94
N ARG A 191 3.73 -4.23 -9.65
CA ARG A 191 3.64 -3.48 -10.90
C ARG A 191 2.73 -2.28 -10.72
N SER A 192 3.17 -1.11 -11.16
CA SER A 192 2.33 0.10 -11.19
C SER A 192 2.76 1.07 -12.29
N GLN A 193 1.83 1.87 -12.78
CA GLN A 193 2.20 3.12 -13.45
C GLN A 193 2.81 4.09 -12.42
N SER A 194 3.71 4.97 -12.86
CA SER A 194 4.07 6.16 -12.06
C SER A 194 2.89 7.15 -12.06
N LEU A 195 2.85 8.06 -11.08
CA LEU A 195 1.83 9.13 -11.10
C LEU A 195 1.89 9.99 -12.37
N SER A 196 3.08 10.21 -12.93
CA SER A 196 3.22 10.93 -14.20
C SER A 196 2.61 10.16 -15.37
N GLN A 197 2.82 8.85 -15.44
CA GLN A 197 2.22 7.99 -16.48
C GLN A 197 0.69 7.97 -16.38
N ILE A 198 0.12 7.94 -15.16
CA ILE A 198 -1.33 8.00 -14.95
C ILE A 198 -1.84 9.37 -15.39
N ARG A 199 -1.25 10.45 -14.87
CA ARG A 199 -1.67 11.83 -15.12
C ARG A 199 -1.69 12.21 -16.61
N SER A 200 -0.68 11.77 -17.36
CA SER A 200 -0.59 12.07 -18.79
C SER A 200 -1.28 11.04 -19.68
N ALA A 201 -1.94 10.04 -19.09
CA ALA A 201 -2.46 8.87 -19.80
C ALA A 201 -1.43 8.27 -20.79
N ALA A 202 -0.15 8.19 -20.36
CA ALA A 202 0.94 7.75 -21.24
C ALA A 202 0.72 6.30 -21.69
N PRO A 203 0.84 5.99 -23.00
CA PRO A 203 0.86 4.62 -23.48
C PRO A 203 2.02 3.85 -22.84
N LEU A 204 1.73 2.64 -22.35
CA LEU A 204 2.74 1.77 -21.78
C LEU A 204 3.33 0.89 -22.89
N THR A 205 4.62 1.02 -23.13
CA THR A 205 5.35 0.33 -24.19
C THR A 205 6.64 -0.27 -23.65
N ALA A 206 7.38 -1.02 -24.46
CA ALA A 206 8.72 -1.48 -24.07
C ALA A 206 9.70 -0.33 -23.81
N GLY A 207 9.55 0.80 -24.51
CA GLY A 207 10.37 2.00 -24.32
C GLY A 207 9.91 2.91 -23.17
N SER A 208 8.67 2.75 -22.70
CA SER A 208 8.12 3.43 -21.53
C SER A 208 7.29 2.43 -20.70
N PRO A 209 7.96 1.46 -20.03
CA PRO A 209 7.26 0.42 -19.30
C PRO A 209 6.65 0.98 -18.00
N PRO A 210 5.65 0.31 -17.42
CA PRO A 210 5.27 0.59 -16.05
C PRO A 210 6.42 0.27 -15.09
N SER A 211 6.40 0.87 -13.90
CA SER A 211 7.27 0.43 -12.81
C SER A 211 6.95 -1.01 -12.44
N ALA A 212 7.97 -1.85 -12.35
CA ALA A 212 7.86 -3.23 -11.90
C ALA A 212 9.08 -3.62 -11.06
N SER A 213 8.86 -4.29 -9.93
CA SER A 213 9.93 -4.79 -9.07
C SER A 213 9.60 -6.20 -8.59
N ILE A 214 10.59 -7.09 -8.61
CA ILE A 214 10.50 -8.42 -7.98
C ILE A 214 10.64 -8.23 -6.48
N LEU A 215 9.71 -8.80 -5.71
CA LEU A 215 9.67 -8.65 -4.26
C LEU A 215 10.21 -9.93 -3.59
N PRO A 216 11.27 -9.83 -2.78
CA PRO A 216 11.69 -10.95 -1.95
C PRO A 216 10.65 -11.24 -0.87
N ILE A 217 10.40 -12.52 -0.60
CA ILE A 217 9.55 -12.97 0.52
C ILE A 217 10.49 -13.43 1.62
N ALA A 218 10.51 -12.72 2.76
CA ALA A 218 11.41 -13.05 3.85
C ALA A 218 11.19 -14.50 4.34
N GLY A 219 12.29 -15.27 4.38
CA GLY A 219 12.26 -16.67 4.75
C GLY A 219 11.56 -17.60 3.75
N CYS A 220 11.29 -17.16 2.52
CA CYS A 220 10.89 -18.05 1.43
C CYS A 220 11.75 -17.80 0.18
N GLU A 221 12.82 -18.60 0.07
CA GLU A 221 13.80 -18.52 -1.00
C GLU A 221 14.07 -19.93 -1.54
N ALA A 222 14.35 -20.03 -2.83
CA ALA A 222 14.71 -21.28 -3.47
C ALA A 222 15.76 -21.05 -4.56
N ARG A 223 16.65 -22.03 -4.71
CA ARG A 223 17.66 -22.08 -5.79
C ARG A 223 18.55 -20.83 -5.87
N GLU A 224 18.80 -20.17 -4.74
CA GLU A 224 19.60 -18.93 -4.68
C GLU A 224 19.03 -17.78 -5.55
N ILE A 225 17.75 -17.88 -5.95
CA ILE A 225 17.06 -16.86 -6.73
C ILE A 225 16.20 -16.01 -5.78
N LYS A 226 16.60 -14.75 -5.61
CA LYS A 226 15.87 -13.78 -4.80
C LYS A 226 14.43 -13.60 -5.29
N GLY A 227 13.47 -13.81 -4.40
CA GLY A 227 12.04 -13.68 -4.71
C GLY A 227 11.41 -14.90 -5.39
N LEU A 228 12.08 -16.06 -5.36
CA LEU A 228 11.53 -17.35 -5.78
C LEU A 228 11.14 -18.17 -4.55
N CYS A 229 9.86 -18.51 -4.41
CA CYS A 229 9.31 -19.25 -3.27
C CYS A 229 8.70 -20.58 -3.75
N PRO A 230 8.99 -21.75 -3.13
CA PRO A 230 8.32 -23.00 -3.50
C PRO A 230 6.80 -22.87 -3.39
N LEU A 231 6.05 -23.40 -4.35
CA LEU A 231 4.59 -23.20 -4.42
C LEU A 231 3.89 -23.61 -3.12
N ASP A 232 4.21 -24.78 -2.58
CA ASP A 232 3.57 -25.29 -1.36
C ASP A 232 3.85 -24.42 -0.13
N GLU A 233 5.06 -23.85 -0.05
CA GLU A 233 5.45 -22.94 1.03
C GLU A 233 4.74 -21.58 0.88
N PHE A 234 4.59 -21.10 -0.35
CA PHE A 234 3.81 -19.90 -0.64
C PHE A 234 2.34 -20.07 -0.22
N LEU A 235 1.71 -21.18 -0.59
CA LEU A 235 0.32 -21.48 -0.27
C LEU A 235 0.09 -21.53 1.24
N LYS A 236 0.97 -22.23 1.99
CA LYS A 236 0.91 -22.26 3.45
C LYS A 236 0.92 -20.86 4.07
N ARG A 237 1.68 -19.92 3.51
CA ARG A 237 1.79 -18.55 4.04
C ARG A 237 0.53 -17.73 3.83
N ILE A 238 -0.12 -17.86 2.68
CA ILE A 238 -1.36 -17.12 2.39
C ILE A 238 -2.59 -17.72 3.07
N GLU A 239 -2.48 -18.95 3.56
CA GLU A 239 -3.54 -19.71 4.23
C GLU A 239 -3.39 -19.77 5.76
N ALA A 240 -2.20 -19.46 6.26
CA ALA A 240 -1.91 -19.45 7.70
C ALA A 240 -2.75 -18.38 8.41
N ARG A 241 -3.54 -18.82 9.39
CA ARG A 241 -4.33 -17.97 10.29
C ARG A 241 -3.49 -17.46 11.46
#